data_AF-A0A3N4KB99-F1
#
_entry.id   AF-A0A3N4KB99-F1
#
_cell.length_a   1.000
_cell.length_b   1.000
_cell.length_c   1.000
_cell.angle_alpha   90.00
_cell.angle_beta   90.00
_cell.angle_gamma   90.00
#
_symmetry.space_group_name_H-M   'P 1'
#
loop_
_entity.id
_entity.type
_entity.pdbx_description
1 polymer ?
#
loop_
_entity_poly.entity_id
_entity_poly.type
_entity_poly.pdbx_seq_one_letter_code
_entity_poly.pdbx_strand_id
1 'polypeptide(L)' 'MHLMYTLDAAGNRIYTLKKITPSGAVTKSAHPARFSPDDKYSRHRVTLKKRFGILMTQQCMFSPLLSLLFNS' A
#
# COMPACT_ATOMS: atom_id res chain seq x y z
N MET A 1 19.37 0.75 0.48
CA MET A 1 18.79 0.78 -0.89
C MET A 1 18.80 2.21 -1.40
N HIS A 2 19.40 2.47 -2.56
CA HIS A 2 19.55 3.82 -3.12
C HIS A 2 18.53 4.15 -4.21
N LEU A 3 17.88 3.13 -4.78
CA LEU A 3 16.91 3.34 -5.85
C LEU A 3 15.56 3.80 -5.28
N MET A 4 15.13 4.98 -5.73
CA MET A 4 13.90 5.63 -5.33
C MET A 4 12.98 5.82 -6.55
N TYR A 5 11.72 6.15 -6.33
CA TYR A 5 10.77 6.48 -7.38
C TYR A 5 9.69 7.48 -6.96
N THR A 6 9.07 8.12 -7.96
CA THR A 6 7.79 8.82 -7.86
C THR A 6 6.79 8.25 -8.88
N LEU A 7 5.51 8.56 -8.72
CA LEU A 7 4.47 8.18 -9.68
C LEU A 7 4.18 9.35 -10.62
N ASP A 8 4.04 9.06 -11.91
CA ASP A 8 3.52 10.02 -12.89
C ASP A 8 1.98 10.10 -12.83
N ALA A 9 1.38 10.94 -13.69
CA ALA A 9 -0.08 11.09 -13.77
C ALA A 9 -0.79 9.81 -14.26
N ALA A 10 -0.08 8.90 -14.94
CA ALA A 10 -0.60 7.62 -15.43
C ALA A 10 -0.37 6.47 -14.43
N GLY A 11 0.31 6.70 -13.31
CA GLY A 11 0.65 5.70 -12.31
C GLY A 11 1.93 4.89 -12.60
N ASN A 12 2.72 5.27 -13.61
CA ASN A 12 4.03 4.66 -13.88
C ASN A 12 5.10 5.18 -12.91
N ARG A 13 6.10 4.35 -12.66
CA ARG A 13 7.22 4.69 -11.78
C ARG A 13 8.31 5.43 -12.54
N ILE A 14 8.65 6.64 -12.09
CA ILE A 14 9.83 7.39 -12.54
C ILE A 14 10.93 7.18 -11.50
N TYR A 15 12.02 6.50 -11.89
CA TYR A 15 13.12 6.16 -10.99
C TYR A 15 14.12 7.30 -10.82
N THR A 16 14.71 7.39 -9.63
CA THR A 16 15.71 8.40 -9.27
C THR A 16 16.56 7.93 -8.10
N LEU A 17 17.74 8.52 -7.92
CA LEU A 17 18.59 8.33 -6.73
C LEU A 17 18.41 9.47 -5.71
N LYS A 18 17.71 10.55 -6.10
CA LYS A 18 17.46 11.70 -5.23
C LYS A 18 16.35 11.36 -4.23
N LYS A 19 16.53 11.79 -2.98
CA LYS A 19 15.52 11.59 -1.92
C LYS A 19 14.33 12.54 -2.04
N ILE A 20 14.53 13.71 -2.65
CA ILE A 20 13.54 14.77 -2.81
C ILE A 20 13.49 15.16 -4.30
N THR A 21 12.29 15.34 -4.85
CA THR A 21 12.10 15.82 -6.22
C THR A 21 12.41 17.32 -6.33
N PRO A 22 12.61 17.86 -7.55
CA PRO A 22 12.73 19.31 -7.75
C PRO A 22 11.52 20.11 -7.23
N SER A 23 10.34 19.48 -7.19
CA SER A 23 9.11 20.05 -6.63
C SER A 23 8.98 19.93 -5.10
N GLY A 24 9.99 19.38 -4.41
CA GLY A 24 10.01 19.23 -2.95
C GLY A 24 9.31 17.98 -2.41
N ALA A 25 8.77 17.10 -3.26
CA ALA A 25 8.10 15.87 -2.83
C ALA A 25 9.12 14.79 -2.41
N VAL A 26 8.79 14.03 -1.35
CA VAL A 26 9.63 12.93 -0.88
C VAL A 26 9.45 11.70 -1.76
N THR A 27 10.57 11.14 -2.23
CA THR A 27 10.58 9.93 -3.07
C THR A 27 10.44 8.66 -2.24
N LYS A 28 9.90 7.59 -2.84
CA LYS A 28 9.68 6.29 -2.18
C LYS A 28 10.76 5.29 -2.57
N SER A 29 11.13 4.38 -1.67
CA SER A 29 12.04 3.26 -2.00
C SER A 29 11.42 2.40 -3.10
N ALA A 30 12.18 2.14 -4.17
CA ALA A 30 11.77 1.25 -5.24
C ALA A 30 11.68 -0.23 -4.80
N HIS A 31 12.37 -0.56 -3.71
CA HIS A 31 12.45 -1.92 -3.20
C HIS A 31 11.36 -2.17 -2.15
N PRO A 32 10.72 -3.36 -2.17
CA PRO A 32 9.73 -3.73 -1.18
C PRO A 32 10.37 -3.85 0.21
N ALA A 33 9.54 -3.78 1.25
CA ALA A 33 9.97 -4.12 2.59
C ALA A 33 10.46 -5.58 2.64
N ARG A 34 11.55 -5.82 3.38
CA ARG A 34 12.12 -7.16 3.54
C ARG A 34 11.09 -8.11 4.17
N PHE A 35 10.92 -9.28 3.57
CA PHE A 35 10.16 -10.37 4.17
C PHE A 35 11.01 -11.09 5.22
N SER A 36 10.39 -11.40 6.36
CA SER A 36 10.98 -12.19 7.44
C SER A 36 9.95 -13.21 7.90
N PRO A 37 10.24 -14.53 7.85
CA PRO A 37 9.33 -15.55 8.37
C PRO A 37 9.01 -15.36 9.86
N ASP A 38 9.97 -14.82 10.62
CA ASP A 38 9.95 -14.56 12.05
C ASP A 38 9.39 -13.18 12.42
N ASP A 39 8.68 -12.49 11.51
CA ASP A 39 8.11 -11.16 11.77
C ASP A 39 7.09 -11.15 12.92
N LYS A 40 7.58 -10.78 14.12
CA LYS A 40 6.80 -10.63 15.36
C LYS A 40 5.64 -9.62 15.25
N TYR A 41 5.70 -8.68 14.30
CA TYR A 41 4.69 -7.63 14.12
C TYR A 41 3.68 -7.93 13.01
N SER A 42 3.73 -9.14 12.42
CA SER A 42 2.77 -9.61 11.41
C SER A 42 1.31 -9.46 11.86
N ARG A 43 0.99 -9.90 13.09
CA ARG A 43 -0.36 -9.77 13.68
C ARG A 43 -0.81 -8.31 13.77
N HIS A 44 0.05 -7.42 14.27
CA HIS A 44 -0.26 -5.99 14.42
C HIS A 44 -0.56 -5.34 13.07
N ARG A 45 0.22 -5.67 12.04
CA ARG A 45 0.02 -5.17 10.67
C ARG A 45 -1.33 -5.61 10.10
N VAL A 46 -1.72 -6.88 10.30
CA VAL A 46 -3.02 -7.38 9.84
C VAL A 46 -4.17 -6.73 10.59
N THR A 47 -4.09 -6.59 11.91
CA THR A 47 -5.13 -5.93 12.73
C THR A 47 -5.33 -4.47 12.32
N LEU A 48 -4.24 -3.72 12.07
CA LEU A 48 -4.33 -2.35 11.56
C LEU A 48 -5.04 -2.30 10.20
N LYS A 49 -4.63 -3.14 9.24
CA LYS A 49 -5.28 -3.18 7.92
C LYS A 49 -6.76 -3.52 8.02
N LYS A 50 -7.15 -4.44 8.92
CA LYS A 50 -8.55 -4.82 9.16
C LYS A 50 -9.38 -3.66 9.69
N ARG A 51 -8.85 -2.89 10.65
CA ARG A 51 -9.54 -1.72 11.25
C ARG A 51 -9.85 -0.63 10.22
N PHE A 52 -8.96 -0.43 9.24
CA PHE A 52 -9.12 0.59 8.21
C PHE A 52 -9.75 0.08 6.90
N GLY A 53 -10.21 -1.18 6.84
CA GLY A 53 -10.85 -1.70 5.61
C GLY A 53 -9.89 -1.88 4.43
N ILE A 54 -8.58 -1.98 4.67
CA ILE A 54 -7.54 -2.01 3.62
C ILE A 54 -7.31 -3.45 3.10
N LEU A 55 -7.81 -4.47 3.79
CA LEU A 55 -7.64 -5.85 3.34
C LEU A 55 -8.40 -6.08 2.03
N MET A 56 -7.79 -6.80 1.09
CA MET A 56 -8.39 -7.13 -0.20
C MET A 56 -9.75 -7.85 -0.02
N THR A 57 -9.85 -8.70 1.00
CA THR A 57 -11.09 -9.40 1.37
C THR A 57 -12.21 -8.46 1.83
N GLN A 58 -11.88 -7.27 2.35
CA GLN A 58 -12.85 -6.26 2.74
C GLN A 58 -13.28 -5.38 1.55
N GLN A 59 -12.39 -5.16 0.58
CA GLN A 59 -12.69 -4.31 -0.57
C GLN A 59 -13.70 -4.94 -1.54
N CYS A 60 -13.76 -6.28 -1.62
CA CYS A 60 -14.78 -6.98 -2.41
C CYS A 60 -16.22 -6.79 -1.85
N MET A 61 -16.36 -6.62 -0.53
CA MET A 61 -17.65 -6.33 0.11
C MET A 61 -18.14 -4.88 -0.14
N PHE A 62 -17.31 -4.03 -0.74
CA PHE A 62 -17.70 -2.71 -1.24
C PHE A 62 -18.21 -2.73 -2.69
N SER A 63 -18.60 -3.90 -3.20
CA SER A 63 -19.59 -3.97 -4.27
C SER A 63 -20.97 -3.62 -3.68
N PRO A 64 -21.62 -2.52 -4.10
CA PRO A 64 -22.95 -2.15 -3.59
C PRO A 64 -24.03 -3.22 -3.83
N LEU A 65 -23.76 -4.18 -4.72
CA LEU A 65 -24.65 -5.29 -5.07
C LEU A 65 -24.63 -6.43 -4.04
N LEU A 66 -23.53 -6.63 -3.31
CA LEU A 66 -23.40 -7.74 -2.36
C LEU A 66 -23.79 -7.33 -0.93
N SER A 67 -23.69 -6.05 -0.58
CA SER A 67 -24.05 -5.54 0.75
C SER A 67 -25.56 -5.56 1.05
N LEU A 68 -26.41 -5.55 0.00
CA LEU A 68 -27.86 -5.68 0.13
C LEU A 68 -28.34 -7.11 0.42
N LEU A 69 -27.55 -8.13 0.06
CA LEU A 69 -27.91 -9.54 0.24
C LEU A 69 -27.61 -10.09 1.65
N PHE A 70 -26.78 -9.40 2.44
CA PHE A 70 -26.31 -9.88 3.75
C PHE A 70 -26.80 -9.05 4.94
N ASN A 71 -27.71 -8.08 4.72
CA ASN A 71 -28.31 -7.24 5.78
C ASN A 71 -29.83 -7.45 5.92
N SER A 72 -30.35 -8.64 5.56
CA SER A 72 -31.73 -9.08 5.83
C SER A 72 -31.77 -10.15 6.90
#